data_AF-A0AAD5M444-F1
#
_entry.id   AF-A0AAD5M444-F1
#
_cell.length_a   1.000
_cell.length_b   1.000
_cell.length_c   1.000
_cell.angle_alpha   90.00
_cell.angle_beta   90.00
_cell.angle_gamma   90.00
#
_symmetry.space_group_name_H-M   'P 1'
#
loop_
_entity.id
_entity.type
_entity.pdbx_description
1 polymer ?
#
loop_
_entity_poly.entity_id
_entity_poly.type
_entity_poly.pdbx_seq_one_letter_code
_entity_poly.pdbx_strand_id
1 'polypeptide(L)'
;MPLSKLAQGDFVSPEQIESVYLCSPLIEQIFISGLAIHSFLVGIAVTNVSVLRKAMSDRHDMKKYVELPDEQMLSQTEVRNFVLNEINVLARQKKLQTIELIKNIRLVSQASASFC
;
A
#
# COMPACT_ATOMS: atom_id res chain seq x y z
N MET A 1 -8.65 -3.48 22.63
CA MET A 1 -8.28 -4.06 21.32
C MET A 1 -6.89 -4.67 21.46
N PRO A 2 -6.68 -5.99 21.30
CA PRO A 2 -5.40 -6.58 21.63
C PRO A 2 -4.43 -6.44 20.45
N LEU A 3 -3.26 -5.88 20.75
CA LEU A 3 -2.10 -5.75 19.88
C LEU A 3 -1.53 -7.15 19.54
N SER A 4 -1.31 -7.43 18.26
CA SER A 4 -0.62 -8.65 17.81
C SER A 4 0.87 -8.58 18.19
N LYS A 5 1.28 -9.44 19.11
CA LYS A 5 2.65 -9.53 19.63
C LYS A 5 3.53 -10.35 18.69
N LEU A 6 4.56 -9.75 18.10
CA LEU A 6 5.63 -10.46 17.40
C LEU A 6 6.85 -10.63 18.33
N ALA A 7 7.53 -11.77 18.24
CA ALA A 7 8.54 -12.22 19.20
C ALA A 7 9.93 -11.60 18.94
N GLN A 8 10.10 -10.33 19.27
CA GLN A 8 11.34 -9.67 19.68
C GLN A 8 10.94 -8.25 20.11
N GLY A 9 11.59 -7.68 21.12
CA GLY A 9 11.15 -6.51 21.90
C GLY A 9 10.91 -5.17 21.20
N ASP A 10 10.74 -5.14 19.87
CA ASP A 10 10.41 -3.95 19.11
C ASP A 10 8.90 -3.95 18.81
N PHE A 11 8.13 -3.18 19.59
CA PHE A 11 6.71 -2.94 19.33
C PHE A 11 6.58 -2.06 18.08
N VAL A 12 6.50 -2.69 16.92
CA VAL A 12 6.07 -2.02 15.69
C VAL A 12 4.55 -1.92 15.74
N SER A 13 4.02 -0.73 16.00
CA SER A 13 2.56 -0.52 15.95
C SER A 13 2.12 -0.43 14.49
N PRO A 14 1.26 -1.34 13.99
CA PRO A 14 0.74 -1.27 12.62
C PRO A 14 0.12 0.09 12.31
N GLU A 15 -0.55 0.70 13.29
CA GLU A 15 -1.17 2.03 13.19
C GLU A 15 -0.15 3.15 12.90
N GLN A 16 1.05 3.08 13.49
CA GLN A 16 2.11 4.06 13.22
C GLN A 16 2.61 3.94 11.77
N ILE A 17 2.76 2.71 11.28
CA ILE A 17 3.17 2.47 9.90
C ILE A 17 2.06 2.91 8.93
N GLU A 18 0.80 2.60 9.22
CA GLU A 18 -0.36 3.05 8.45
C GLU A 18 -0.37 4.57 8.32
N SER A 19 -0.19 5.29 9.43
CA SER A 19 -0.09 6.75 9.44
C SER A 19 1.02 7.29 8.53
N VAL A 20 2.16 6.61 8.47
CA VAL A 20 3.26 6.97 7.55
C VAL A 20 2.85 6.75 6.09
N TYR A 21 2.26 5.61 5.74
CA TYR A 21 1.84 5.35 4.36
C TYR A 21 0.67 6.24 3.90
N LEU A 22 -0.20 6.66 4.82
CA LEU A 22 -1.28 7.64 4.55
C LEU A 22 -0.75 9.03 4.17
N CYS A 23 0.54 9.33 4.40
CA CYS A 23 1.15 10.54 3.87
C CYS A 23 1.35 10.50 2.33
N SER A 24 1.20 9.34 1.70
CA SER A 24 1.28 9.21 0.24
C SER A 24 -0.03 9.63 -0.41
N PRO A 25 -0.02 10.52 -1.42
CA PRO A 25 -1.23 10.90 -2.14
C PRO A 25 -1.84 9.75 -2.97
N LEU A 26 -1.11 8.64 -3.12
CA LEU A 26 -1.60 7.42 -3.77
C LEU A 26 -2.55 6.62 -2.89
N ILE A 27 -2.49 6.79 -1.57
CA ILE A 27 -3.19 5.95 -0.60
C ILE A 27 -4.26 6.78 0.12
N GLU A 28 -5.50 6.34 0.03
CA GLU A 28 -6.62 6.96 0.74
C GLU A 28 -6.84 6.28 2.10
N GLN A 29 -6.72 4.95 2.13
CA GLN A 29 -6.81 4.13 3.33
C GLN A 29 -5.84 2.96 3.21
N ILE A 30 -5.27 2.51 4.32
CA ILE A 30 -4.42 1.33 4.34
C ILE A 30 -4.56 0.60 5.68
N PHE A 31 -4.62 -0.72 5.60
CA PHE A 31 -4.63 -1.61 6.75
C PHE A 31 -3.42 -2.53 6.65
N ILE A 32 -2.66 -2.64 7.73
CA ILE A 32 -1.44 -3.43 7.79
C ILE A 32 -1.64 -4.60 8.74
N SER A 33 -1.24 -5.78 8.28
CA SER A 33 -1.25 -6.99 9.06
C SER A 33 0.11 -7.68 9.01
N GLY A 34 0.57 -8.16 10.16
CA GLY A 34 1.74 -9.02 10.26
C GLY A 34 1.33 -10.48 10.26
N LEU A 35 2.01 -11.32 9.48
CA LEU A 35 1.82 -12.76 9.57
C LEU A 35 2.72 -13.30 10.68
N ALA A 36 2.16 -13.93 11.72
CA ALA A 36 2.98 -14.46 12.82
C ALA A 36 4.01 -15.51 12.36
N ILE A 37 3.74 -16.18 11.24
CA ILE A 37 4.57 -17.23 10.63
C ILE A 37 5.73 -16.68 9.80
N HIS A 38 5.70 -15.40 9.42
CA HIS A 38 6.76 -14.78 8.65
C HIS A 38 7.02 -13.37 9.15
N SER A 39 8.27 -13.03 9.48
CA SER A 39 8.68 -11.70 9.95
C SER A 39 8.58 -10.60 8.88
N PHE A 40 7.42 -10.45 8.24
CA PHE A 40 7.11 -9.41 7.29
C PHE A 40 5.67 -8.92 7.44
N LEU A 41 5.48 -7.66 7.07
CA LEU A 41 4.18 -6.99 7.06
C LEU A 41 3.59 -7.02 5.64
N VAL A 42 2.27 -7.17 5.57
CA VAL A 42 1.48 -7.06 4.33
C VAL A 42 0.37 -6.04 4.52
N GLY A 43 -0.07 -5.42 3.43
CA GLY A 43 -1.10 -4.39 3.48
C GLY A 43 -2.26 -4.62 2.50
N ILE A 44 -3.41 -4.06 2.85
CA ILE A 44 -4.52 -3.81 1.93
C ILE A 44 -4.72 -2.31 1.90
N ALA A 45 -4.69 -1.71 0.71
CA ALA A 45 -4.86 -0.27 0.55
C ALA A 45 -5.96 0.08 -0.45
N VAL A 46 -6.74 1.08 -0.07
CA VAL A 46 -7.60 1.84 -0.98
C VAL A 46 -6.72 2.90 -1.62
N THR A 47 -6.63 2.86 -2.96
CA THR A 47 -5.79 3.80 -3.71
C THR A 47 -6.63 4.85 -4.42
N ASN A 48 -6.12 6.08 -4.47
CA ASN A 48 -6.68 7.12 -5.31
C ASN A 48 -6.34 6.81 -6.78
N VAL A 49 -7.32 6.26 -7.50
CA VAL A 49 -7.15 5.83 -8.90
C VAL A 49 -6.74 6.99 -9.81
N SER A 50 -7.29 8.19 -9.62
CA SER A 50 -6.97 9.35 -10.46
C SER A 50 -5.52 9.79 -10.29
N VAL A 51 -5.02 9.86 -9.05
CA VAL A 51 -3.62 10.20 -8.77
C VAL A 51 -2.69 9.09 -9.26
N LEU A 52 -3.06 7.83 -9.05
CA LEU A 52 -2.29 6.68 -9.53
C LEU A 52 -2.16 6.68 -11.06
N ARG A 53 -3.25 6.92 -11.79
CA ARG A 53 -3.21 7.02 -13.26
C ARG A 53 -2.27 8.14 -13.71
N LYS A 54 -2.36 9.32 -13.09
CA LYS A 54 -1.43 10.43 -13.37
C LYS A 54 0.03 10.06 -13.12
N ALA A 55 0.33 9.45 -11.97
CA ALA A 55 1.68 9.01 -11.62
C ALA A 55 2.23 7.95 -12.59
N MET A 56 1.37 7.08 -13.12
CA MET A 56 1.73 6.08 -14.13
C MET A 56 1.86 6.66 -15.54
N SER A 57 1.09 7.69 -15.90
CA SER A 57 1.20 8.36 -17.21
C SER A 57 2.59 8.95 -17.45
N ASP A 58 3.27 9.37 -16.37
CA ASP A 58 4.63 9.91 -16.43
C ASP A 58 5.70 8.82 -16.68
N ARG A 59 5.35 7.54 -16.56
CA ARG A 59 6.27 6.41 -16.75
C ARG A 59 5.93 5.57 -17.98
N HIS A 60 6.88 5.46 -18.91
CA HIS A 60 6.68 4.79 -20.21
C HIS A 60 6.23 3.33 -20.10
N ASP A 61 6.77 2.58 -19.14
CA ASP A 61 6.45 1.18 -18.86
C ASP A 61 5.05 0.97 -18.25
N MET A 62 4.50 1.99 -17.61
CA MET A 62 3.20 1.93 -16.93
C MET A 62 2.03 2.44 -17.79
N LYS A 63 2.29 3.20 -18.86
CA LYS A 63 1.25 3.78 -19.75
C LYS A 63 0.22 2.75 -20.26
N LYS A 64 0.65 1.52 -20.53
CA LYS A 64 -0.24 0.43 -21.00
C LYS A 64 -1.33 0.04 -20.00
N TYR A 65 -1.16 0.36 -18.72
CA TYR A 65 -2.15 0.07 -17.67
C TYR A 65 -3.10 1.24 -17.42
N VAL A 66 -2.76 2.45 -17.88
CA VAL A 66 -3.52 3.69 -17.62
C VAL A 66 -4.88 3.72 -18.32
N GLU A 67 -5.08 2.93 -19.37
CA GLU A 67 -6.38 2.83 -20.06
C GLU A 67 -7.21 1.64 -19.58
N LEU A 68 -6.67 0.78 -18.70
CA LEU A 68 -7.39 -0.38 -18.20
C LEU A 68 -8.48 0.05 -17.20
N PRO A 69 -9.60 -0.69 -17.12
CA PRO A 69 -10.58 -0.53 -16.05
C PRO A 69 -9.93 -0.63 -14.67
N ASP A 70 -10.44 0.12 -13.69
CA ASP A 70 -9.85 0.24 -12.35
C ASP A 70 -9.49 -1.11 -11.74
N GLU A 71 -10.44 -2.05 -11.69
CA GLU A 71 -10.22 -3.37 -11.09
C GLU A 71 -9.11 -4.16 -11.80
N GLN A 72 -9.09 -4.12 -13.14
CA GLN A 72 -8.07 -4.82 -13.92
C GLN A 72 -6.70 -4.20 -13.70
N MET A 73 -6.61 -2.87 -13.69
CA MET A 73 -5.39 -2.12 -13.43
C MET A 73 -4.83 -2.44 -12.04
N LEU A 74 -5.66 -2.39 -11.00
CA LEU A 74 -5.26 -2.64 -9.61
C LEU A 74 -4.88 -4.11 -9.34
N SER A 75 -5.37 -5.04 -10.15
CA SER A 75 -5.00 -6.45 -10.07
C SER A 75 -3.60 -6.75 -10.65
N GLN A 76 -3.09 -5.88 -11.53
CA GLN A 76 -1.79 -6.09 -12.17
C GLN A 76 -0.65 -6.09 -11.16
N THR A 77 0.22 -7.09 -11.25
CA THR A 77 1.40 -7.20 -10.39
C THR A 77 2.33 -5.99 -10.54
N GLU A 78 2.51 -5.49 -11.76
CA GLU A 78 3.35 -4.32 -12.02
C GLU A 78 2.81 -3.05 -11.36
N VAL A 79 1.50 -2.83 -11.41
CA VAL A 79 0.85 -1.67 -10.75
C VAL A 79 0.95 -1.79 -9.24
N ARG A 80 0.73 -2.98 -8.68
CA ARG A 80 0.92 -3.23 -7.24
C ARG A 80 2.36 -2.97 -6.80
N ASN A 81 3.33 -3.45 -7.57
CA ASN A 81 4.75 -3.23 -7.30
C ASN A 81 5.15 -1.76 -7.41
N PHE A 82 4.60 -1.04 -8.40
CA PHE A 82 4.79 0.39 -8.55
C PHE A 82 4.32 1.14 -7.30
N VAL A 83 3.07 0.93 -6.87
CA VAL A 83 2.53 1.58 -5.66
C VAL A 83 3.33 1.19 -4.43
N LEU A 84 3.62 -0.10 -4.26
CA LEU A 84 4.43 -0.61 -3.16
C LEU A 84 5.80 0.06 -3.08
N ASN A 85 6.46 0.28 -4.21
CA ASN A 85 7.75 0.95 -4.26
C ASN A 85 7.63 2.42 -3.86
N GLU A 86 6.68 3.17 -4.41
CA GLU A 86 6.49 4.60 -4.10
C GLU A 86 6.22 4.82 -2.61
N ILE A 87 5.33 4.04 -2.01
CA ILE A 87 5.00 4.16 -0.58
C ILE A 87 6.15 3.69 0.31
N ASN A 88 6.93 2.68 -0.11
CA ASN A 88 8.11 2.24 0.64
C ASN A 88 9.26 3.26 0.55
N VAL A 89 9.42 3.98 -0.57
CA VAL A 89 10.37 5.10 -0.68
C VAL A 89 9.99 6.19 0.31
N LEU A 90 8.71 6.58 0.36
CA LEU A 90 8.20 7.55 1.33
C LEU A 90 8.41 7.08 2.78
N ALA A 91 8.12 5.82 3.08
CA ALA A 91 8.33 5.23 4.40
C ALA A 91 9.79 5.30 4.86
N ARG A 92 10.73 4.99 3.95
CA ARG A 92 12.18 5.14 4.23
C ARG A 92 12.57 6.59 4.50
N GLN A 93 12.02 7.55 3.75
CA GLN A 93 12.24 8.98 4.02
C GLN A 93 11.70 9.39 5.40
N LYS A 94 10.62 8.76 5.85
CA LYS A 94 10.02 8.91 7.18
C LYS A 94 10.73 8.07 8.26
N LYS A 95 11.89 7.49 7.94
CA LYS A 95 12.77 6.72 8.85
C LYS A 95 12.21 5.38 9.32
N LEU A 96 11.24 4.80 8.61
CA LEU A 96 10.85 3.41 8.85
C LEU A 96 11.99 2.46 8.49
N GLN A 97 12.22 1.47 9.35
CA GLN A 97 13.23 0.45 9.18
C GLN A 97 12.80 -0.58 8.13
N THR A 98 13.76 -1.29 7.54
CA THR A 98 13.48 -2.31 6.51
C THR A 98 12.54 -3.43 6.99
N ILE A 99 12.52 -3.71 8.30
CA ILE A 99 11.62 -4.69 8.92
C ILE A 99 10.18 -4.18 9.07
N GLU A 100 9.98 -2.86 9.06
CA GLU A 100 8.69 -2.16 9.13
C GLU A 100 8.07 -1.92 7.75
N LEU A 101 8.83 -2.18 6.69
CA LEU A 101 8.33 -2.01 5.32
C LEU A 101 7.46 -3.19 4.92
N ILE A 102 6.29 -2.89 4.34
CA ILE A 102 5.42 -3.93 3.81
C ILE A 102 6.06 -4.58 2.59
N LYS A 103 5.92 -5.91 2.49
CA LYS A 103 6.49 -6.71 1.40
C LYS A 103 5.51 -6.97 0.27
N ASN A 104 4.22 -6.83 0.56
CA ASN A 104 3.17 -7.01 -0.44
C ASN A 104 1.98 -6.13 -0.09
N ILE A 105 1.27 -5.70 -1.13
CA ILE A 105 0.07 -4.88 -1.00
C ILE A 105 -1.01 -5.37 -1.96
N ARG A 106 -2.24 -5.47 -1.46
CA ARG A 106 -3.42 -5.58 -2.30
C ARG A 106 -4.03 -4.19 -2.48
N LEU A 107 -4.23 -3.79 -3.72
CA LEU A 107 -4.91 -2.54 -4.04
C LEU A 107 -6.39 -2.80 -4.27
N VAL A 108 -7.21 -1.89 -3.77
CA VAL A 108 -8.67 -1.88 -3.94
C VAL A 108 -9.06 -0.49 -4.41
N SER A 109 -10.00 -0.40 -5.35
CA SER A 109 -10.62 0.88 -5.67
C SER A 109 -11.53 1.27 -4.51
N GLN A 110 -11.71 2.57 -4.27
CA GLN A 110 -12.78 3.00 -3.38
C GLN A 110 -14.09 2.60 -4.04
N ALA A 111 -14.67 1.47 -3.63
CA ALA A 111 -16.02 1.14 -4.02
C ALA A 111 -16.89 2.24 -3.43
N SER A 112 -17.40 3.13 -4.29
CA SER A 112 -18.56 3.94 -3.95
C SER A 112 -19.67 2.93 -3.65
N ALA A 113 -19.80 2.58 -2.38
CA ALA A 113 -20.96 1.86 -1.90
C ALA A 113 -22.12 2.84 -2.04
N SER A 114 -22.69 2.90 -3.24
CA SER A 114 -24.10 3.18 -3.41
C SER A 114 -24.83 2.02 -2.76
N PHE A 115 -24.96 2.08 -1.44
CA PHE A 115 -26.06 1.42 -0.76
C PHE A 115 -27.32 2.12 -1.26
N CYS A 116 -27.85 1.66 -2.39
CA CYS A 116 -29.24 1.86 -2.79
C CYS A 116 -30.03 0.61 -2.40
#